data_AF-A0A0F9SHI4-F1
#
_entry.id   AF-A0A0F9SHI4-F1
#
_cell.length_a   1.000
_cell.length_b   1.000
_cell.length_c   1.000
_cell.angle_alpha   90.00
_cell.angle_beta   90.00
_cell.angle_gamma   90.00
#
_symmetry.space_group_name_H-M   'P 1'
#
loop_
_entity.id
_entity.type
_entity.pdbx_description
1 polymer ?
#
loop_
_entity_poly.entity_id
_entity_poly.type
_entity_poly.pdbx_seq_one_letter_code
_entity_poly.pdbx_strand_id
1 'polypeptide(L)'
;MTVDIRKEQVDFTDQDLLTTSPVTHDILTTTDQLKSDTINERTTNAGVTIDGLLVKDGGITLGGFLEIGSFGLQRSGEKVLETQFVAVSGVNNFNISNAATGLPPALSVVGSDTDIGLNLVTKGTGVVQANSVEVVTISGTQTLSNKTFEDSLDIDSTIGTLIIARMTTTQRDALTAVDGMILYNTTTTAFNFRENGAWVVGSGLA
;
A
#
# COMPACT_ATOMS: atom_id res chain seq x y z
N MET A 1 28.98 53.45 -54.63
CA MET A 1 29.60 53.41 -53.29
C MET A 1 28.89 52.32 -52.53
N THR A 2 29.44 51.11 -52.53
CA THR A 2 28.83 49.96 -51.87
C THR A 2 29.26 50.04 -50.41
N VAL A 3 28.32 50.38 -49.53
CA VAL A 3 28.58 50.32 -48.09
C VAL A 3 28.60 48.84 -47.72
N ASP A 4 29.80 48.32 -47.50
CA ASP A 4 30.02 46.99 -46.96
C ASP A 4 29.69 47.01 -45.47
N ILE A 5 28.44 46.65 -45.15
CA ILE A 5 28.02 46.41 -43.77
C ILE A 5 28.58 45.04 -43.40
N ARG A 6 29.87 45.02 -43.03
CA ARG A 6 30.42 43.88 -42.32
C ARG A 6 29.49 43.59 -41.15
N LYS A 7 29.21 42.32 -40.89
CA LYS A 7 28.36 41.86 -39.78
C LYS A 7 28.99 42.29 -38.46
N GLU A 8 28.78 43.54 -38.10
CA GLU A 8 29.26 44.15 -36.87
C GLU A 8 28.31 43.65 -35.80
N GLN A 9 28.81 42.73 -34.97
CA GLN A 9 28.06 42.20 -33.85
C GLN A 9 27.70 43.38 -32.95
N VAL A 10 26.41 43.74 -32.90
CA VAL A 10 25.92 44.77 -32.00
C VAL A 10 25.95 44.19 -30.59
N ASP A 11 26.82 44.75 -29.75
CA ASP A 11 26.99 44.32 -28.36
C ASP A 11 25.99 45.07 -27.48
N PHE A 12 25.07 44.34 -26.83
CA PHE A 12 24.01 44.87 -25.98
C PHE A 12 24.28 44.61 -24.49
N THR A 13 25.55 44.53 -24.11
CA THR A 13 26.01 44.01 -22.82
C THR A 13 25.38 44.67 -21.58
N ASP A 14 24.86 45.90 -21.71
CA ASP A 14 24.23 46.69 -20.64
C ASP A 14 22.77 47.09 -20.90
N GLN A 15 22.10 46.53 -21.93
CA GLN A 15 20.72 46.91 -22.29
C GLN A 15 19.76 45.71 -22.23
N ASP A 16 18.71 45.83 -21.41
CA ASP A 16 17.58 44.90 -21.43
C ASP A 16 16.94 44.93 -22.83
N LEU A 17 16.74 43.76 -23.43
CA LEU A 17 16.01 43.62 -24.70
C LEU A 17 14.51 43.84 -24.44
N LEU A 18 14.07 45.10 -24.49
CA LEU A 18 12.66 45.48 -24.32
C LEU A 18 11.93 45.41 -25.66
N THR A 19 11.17 44.34 -25.89
CA THR A 19 10.31 44.21 -27.08
C THR A 19 8.87 43.91 -26.68
N THR A 20 7.92 44.48 -27.41
CA THR A 20 6.49 44.11 -27.32
C THR A 20 6.08 43.10 -28.39
N SER A 21 6.98 42.82 -29.33
CA SER A 21 6.83 41.82 -30.39
C SER A 21 7.65 40.57 -30.06
N PRO A 22 7.20 39.37 -30.48
CA PRO A 22 7.92 38.12 -30.25
C PRO A 22 9.36 38.20 -30.77
N VAL A 23 10.29 37.69 -29.97
CA VAL A 23 11.69 37.54 -30.36
C VAL A 23 11.87 36.14 -30.92
N THR A 24 12.23 36.03 -32.19
CA THR A 24 12.42 34.74 -32.87
C THR A 24 13.91 34.39 -32.95
N HIS A 25 14.34 33.44 -32.14
CA HIS A 25 15.66 32.81 -32.24
C HIS A 25 15.51 31.29 -32.29
N ASP A 26 16.53 30.63 -32.82
CA ASP A 26 16.64 29.17 -32.78
C ASP A 26 17.15 28.70 -31.41
N ILE A 27 18.11 29.44 -30.84
CA ILE A 27 18.68 29.21 -29.50
C ILE A 27 18.73 30.54 -28.75
N LEU A 28 18.23 30.56 -27.51
CA LEU A 28 18.38 31.68 -26.57
C LEU A 28 19.25 31.20 -25.39
N THR A 29 20.42 31.82 -25.22
CA THR A 29 21.34 31.53 -24.11
C THR A 29 21.27 32.66 -23.09
N THR A 30 20.94 32.35 -21.84
CA THR A 30 21.04 33.29 -20.71
C THR A 30 22.15 32.84 -19.77
N THR A 31 22.84 33.79 -19.13
CA THR A 31 23.97 33.49 -18.23
C THR A 31 23.56 33.37 -16.76
N ASP A 32 22.35 33.82 -16.40
CA ASP A 32 21.87 33.83 -15.02
C ASP A 32 20.48 33.18 -14.91
N GLN A 33 19.41 33.90 -15.28
CA GLN A 33 18.03 33.41 -15.12
C GLN A 33 17.17 33.68 -16.36
N LEU A 34 16.20 32.80 -16.58
CA LEU A 34 15.03 33.06 -17.42
C LEU A 34 13.82 33.21 -16.49
N LYS A 35 13.19 34.38 -16.50
CA LYS A 35 11.90 34.60 -15.82
C LYS A 35 10.79 34.49 -16.86
N SER A 36 9.92 33.52 -16.67
CA SER A 36 8.79 33.26 -17.55
C SER A 36 7.64 32.73 -16.71
N ASP A 37 6.42 33.22 -16.97
CA ASP A 37 5.22 32.65 -16.36
C ASP A 37 4.82 31.35 -17.07
N THR A 38 4.88 31.34 -18.41
CA THR A 38 4.47 30.22 -19.26
C THR A 38 5.49 29.98 -20.36
N ILE A 39 5.92 28.72 -20.50
CA ILE A 39 6.70 28.24 -21.64
C ILE A 39 5.80 27.34 -22.47
N ASN A 40 5.50 27.76 -23.69
CA ASN A 40 4.73 26.96 -24.64
C ASN A 40 5.66 26.07 -25.46
N GLU A 41 5.19 24.90 -25.88
CA GLU A 41 5.92 24.11 -26.87
C GLU A 41 6.03 24.88 -28.20
N ARG A 42 7.21 24.82 -28.82
CA ARG A 42 7.45 25.50 -30.11
C ARG A 42 6.75 24.78 -31.27
N THR A 43 6.62 23.46 -31.17
CA THR A 43 6.01 22.59 -32.17
C THR A 43 5.02 21.66 -31.48
N THR A 44 3.92 21.37 -32.14
CA THR A 44 2.92 20.43 -31.63
C THR A 44 3.53 19.06 -31.36
N ASN A 45 3.13 18.43 -30.25
CA ASN A 45 3.39 17.03 -29.90
C ASN A 45 4.79 16.69 -29.37
N ALA A 46 5.70 17.66 -29.29
CA ALA A 46 7.05 17.42 -28.75
C ALA A 46 7.17 17.82 -27.26
N GLY A 47 6.27 18.67 -26.76
CA GLY A 47 6.37 19.24 -25.43
C GLY A 47 7.58 20.17 -25.25
N VAL A 48 7.90 20.45 -24.00
CA VAL A 48 9.11 21.19 -23.60
C VAL A 48 10.07 20.20 -22.94
N THR A 49 11.27 20.04 -23.50
CA THR A 49 12.33 19.25 -22.87
C THR A 49 13.17 20.14 -21.97
N ILE A 50 13.30 19.79 -20.70
CA ILE A 50 14.15 20.47 -19.73
C ILE A 50 15.12 19.43 -19.18
N ASP A 51 16.40 19.61 -19.48
CA ASP A 51 17.44 18.76 -18.92
C ASP A 51 17.70 19.16 -17.47
N GLY A 52 17.19 18.36 -16.55
CA GLY A 52 17.23 18.65 -15.12
C GLY A 52 16.24 19.74 -14.72
N LEU A 53 15.18 19.35 -14.01
CA LEU A 53 14.25 20.28 -13.40
C LEU A 53 14.43 20.27 -11.87
N LEU A 54 14.77 21.42 -11.30
CA LEU A 54 14.75 21.65 -9.85
C LEU A 54 13.63 22.62 -9.51
N VAL A 55 12.61 22.15 -8.79
CA VAL A 55 11.54 22.99 -8.25
C VAL A 55 11.83 23.27 -6.79
N LYS A 56 12.08 24.53 -6.45
CA LYS A 56 12.41 24.96 -5.07
C LYS A 56 11.18 25.39 -4.27
N ASP A 57 10.15 25.88 -4.95
CA ASP A 57 9.06 26.64 -4.35
C ASP A 57 7.70 25.99 -4.67
N GLY A 58 7.50 24.76 -4.22
CA GLY A 58 6.23 24.03 -4.39
C GLY A 58 6.34 22.70 -5.13
N GLY A 59 5.19 22.19 -5.58
CA GLY A 59 5.09 20.91 -6.28
C GLY A 59 4.98 21.07 -7.81
N ILE A 60 4.94 19.95 -8.51
CA ILE A 60 4.66 19.87 -9.95
C ILE A 60 3.21 19.41 -10.13
N THR A 61 2.41 20.18 -10.87
CA THR A 61 1.05 19.77 -11.28
C THR A 61 1.11 19.22 -12.70
N LEU A 62 0.62 17.99 -12.90
CA LEU A 62 0.55 17.34 -14.21
C LEU A 62 -0.92 17.17 -14.63
N GLY A 63 -1.19 17.35 -15.92
CA GLY A 63 -2.53 17.10 -16.48
C GLY A 63 -2.88 15.62 -16.71
N GLY A 64 -1.96 14.70 -16.39
CA GLY A 64 -2.08 13.27 -16.62
C GLY A 64 -1.06 12.47 -15.80
N PHE A 65 -0.67 11.29 -16.29
CA PHE A 65 0.34 10.47 -15.63
C PHE A 65 1.75 11.05 -15.79
N LEU A 66 2.59 10.85 -14.78
CA LEU A 66 4.02 11.05 -14.89
C LEU A 66 4.66 9.78 -15.47
N GLU A 67 5.17 9.85 -16.69
CA GLU A 67 5.96 8.77 -17.28
C GLU A 67 7.44 9.01 -16.98
N ILE A 68 8.06 8.09 -16.24
CA ILE A 68 9.44 8.18 -15.78
C ILE A 68 10.06 6.79 -15.76
N GLY A 69 11.32 6.68 -16.17
CA GLY A 69 12.02 5.39 -16.20
C GLY A 69 12.31 4.82 -14.81
N SER A 70 12.47 5.66 -13.79
CA SER A 70 12.61 5.25 -12.39
C SER A 70 12.06 6.34 -11.49
N PHE A 71 11.17 5.98 -10.57
CA PHE A 71 10.64 6.91 -9.58
C PHE A 71 11.30 6.69 -8.24
N GLY A 72 11.99 7.71 -7.74
CA GLY A 72 12.49 7.76 -6.38
C GLY A 72 11.92 8.97 -5.67
N LEU A 73 11.12 8.76 -4.63
CA LEU A 73 10.84 9.82 -3.68
C LEU A 73 12.01 9.87 -2.69
N GLN A 74 12.67 11.02 -2.61
CA GLN A 74 13.79 11.22 -1.70
C GLN A 74 13.56 12.44 -0.82
N ARG A 75 14.00 12.36 0.44
CA ARG A 75 14.01 13.51 1.36
C ARG A 75 15.41 13.62 1.96
N SER A 76 16.07 14.75 1.72
CA SER A 76 17.41 15.03 2.26
C SER A 76 18.45 13.95 1.93
N GLY A 77 18.37 13.36 0.73
CA GLY A 77 19.27 12.30 0.26
C GLY A 77 18.85 10.87 0.61
N GLU A 78 17.81 10.68 1.43
CA GLU A 78 17.31 9.35 1.80
C GLU A 78 16.15 8.90 0.90
N LYS A 79 16.17 7.63 0.51
CA LYS A 79 15.07 7.00 -0.25
C LYS A 79 13.85 6.79 0.65
N VAL A 80 12.72 7.35 0.24
CA VAL A 80 11.41 7.20 0.90
C VAL A 80 10.57 6.13 0.20
N LEU A 81 10.60 6.11 -1.14
CA LEU A 81 10.01 5.07 -1.96
C LEU A 81 10.89 4.86 -3.19
N GLU A 82 11.18 3.60 -3.49
CA GLU A 82 11.91 3.19 -4.69
C GLU A 82 11.08 2.14 -5.42
N THR A 83 10.69 2.45 -6.65
CA THR A 83 10.05 1.48 -7.55
C THR A 83 11.11 0.87 -8.46
N GLN A 84 11.13 -0.45 -8.56
CA GLN A 84 12.01 -1.18 -9.46
C GLN A 84 11.16 -1.79 -10.59
N PHE A 85 11.51 -1.50 -11.84
CA PHE A 85 10.86 -2.12 -12.99
C PHE A 85 11.52 -3.46 -13.28
N VAL A 86 10.82 -4.55 -12.96
CA VAL A 86 11.34 -5.91 -13.17
C VAL A 86 11.21 -6.41 -14.62
N ALA A 87 10.55 -5.66 -15.51
CA ALA A 87 10.54 -5.87 -16.96
C ALA A 87 10.13 -4.60 -17.72
N VAL A 88 10.63 -4.40 -18.94
CA VAL A 88 9.93 -3.60 -19.95
C VAL A 88 8.65 -4.37 -20.30
N SER A 89 7.47 -3.85 -19.90
CA SER A 89 6.12 -4.49 -19.96
C SER A 89 5.60 -5.20 -18.70
N GLY A 90 5.97 -4.76 -17.49
CA GLY A 90 5.34 -5.25 -16.25
C GLY A 90 3.80 -5.24 -16.34
N VAL A 91 3.19 -6.43 -16.30
CA VAL A 91 1.74 -6.63 -16.50
C VAL A 91 0.94 -6.33 -15.24
N ASN A 92 1.53 -6.62 -14.07
CA ASN A 92 0.90 -6.46 -12.77
C ASN A 92 1.62 -5.40 -11.95
N ASN A 93 0.85 -4.59 -11.26
CA ASN A 93 1.36 -3.44 -10.52
C ASN A 93 0.55 -3.20 -9.25
N PHE A 94 1.16 -2.45 -8.34
CA PHE A 94 0.46 -1.88 -7.21
C PHE A 94 -0.41 -0.71 -7.66
N ASN A 95 -1.63 -0.67 -7.13
CA ASN A 95 -2.53 0.46 -7.24
C ASN A 95 -2.87 0.98 -5.84
N ILE A 96 -2.85 2.30 -5.69
CA ILE A 96 -3.34 2.98 -4.50
C ILE A 96 -4.46 3.91 -4.97
N SER A 97 -5.69 3.64 -4.54
CA SER A 97 -6.85 4.42 -4.92
C SER A 97 -7.44 5.15 -3.72
N ASN A 98 -7.82 6.42 -3.94
CA ASN A 98 -8.75 7.10 -3.05
C ASN A 98 -10.13 6.43 -3.11
N ALA A 99 -11.03 6.85 -2.23
CA ALA A 99 -12.39 6.35 -2.21
C ALA A 99 -13.38 7.52 -2.04
N ALA A 100 -14.64 7.28 -2.42
CA ALA A 100 -15.72 8.22 -2.19
C ALA A 100 -15.91 8.48 -0.69
N THR A 101 -16.51 9.63 -0.35
CA THR A 101 -16.80 10.00 1.05
C THR A 101 -17.49 8.85 1.78
N GLY A 102 -16.87 8.38 2.87
CA GLY A 102 -17.39 7.28 3.70
C GLY A 102 -16.80 5.89 3.43
N LEU A 103 -15.90 5.74 2.45
CA LEU A 103 -15.22 4.47 2.14
C LEU A 103 -13.70 4.57 2.40
N PRO A 104 -13.02 3.45 2.72
CA PRO A 104 -11.56 3.47 2.91
C PRO A 104 -10.82 3.50 1.56
N PRO A 105 -9.64 4.14 1.49
CA PRO A 105 -8.74 3.96 0.36
C PRO A 105 -8.26 2.49 0.30
N ALA A 106 -7.84 2.06 -0.88
CA ALA A 106 -7.38 0.70 -1.10
C ALA A 106 -5.95 0.68 -1.61
N LEU A 107 -5.15 -0.23 -1.05
CA LEU A 107 -3.93 -0.74 -1.69
C LEU A 107 -4.30 -2.09 -2.30
N SER A 108 -4.18 -2.20 -3.61
CA SER A 108 -4.46 -3.44 -4.33
C SER A 108 -3.35 -3.75 -5.32
N VAL A 109 -3.32 -5.00 -5.77
CA VAL A 109 -2.56 -5.38 -6.96
C VAL A 109 -3.55 -5.39 -8.11
N VAL A 110 -3.18 -4.74 -9.20
CA VAL A 110 -3.96 -4.69 -10.44
C VAL A 110 -3.06 -5.13 -11.59
N GLY A 111 -3.66 -5.42 -12.74
CA GLY A 111 -2.94 -5.90 -13.92
C GLY A 111 -3.89 -6.64 -14.84
N SER A 112 -3.42 -7.02 -16.03
CA SER A 112 -4.23 -7.86 -16.92
C SER A 112 -4.27 -9.33 -16.51
N ASP A 113 -3.40 -9.75 -15.59
CA ASP A 113 -3.45 -11.11 -15.06
C ASP A 113 -4.60 -11.24 -14.04
N THR A 114 -5.25 -12.39 -14.05
CA THR A 114 -6.54 -12.59 -13.34
C THR A 114 -6.37 -12.79 -11.84
N ASP A 115 -5.36 -13.56 -11.41
CA ASP A 115 -5.14 -13.92 -10.01
C ASP A 115 -3.70 -13.56 -9.60
N ILE A 116 -3.58 -12.55 -8.75
CA ILE A 116 -2.29 -12.02 -8.32
C ILE A 116 -2.31 -11.70 -6.83
N GLY A 117 -1.35 -12.27 -6.13
CA GLY A 117 -1.18 -12.04 -4.69
C GLY A 117 -0.40 -10.77 -4.43
N LEU A 118 -0.70 -10.15 -3.29
CA LEU A 118 0.17 -9.16 -2.68
C LEU A 118 1.21 -9.88 -1.81
N ASN A 119 2.47 -9.91 -2.25
CA ASN A 119 3.56 -10.38 -1.40
C ASN A 119 4.18 -9.22 -0.61
N LEU A 120 4.12 -9.29 0.72
CA LEU A 120 4.75 -8.35 1.64
C LEU A 120 5.95 -9.02 2.28
N VAL A 121 7.15 -8.62 1.87
CA VAL A 121 8.39 -9.24 2.32
C VAL A 121 9.13 -8.31 3.25
N THR A 122 9.26 -8.72 4.51
CA THR A 122 10.10 -8.07 5.51
C THR A 122 11.52 -8.64 5.45
N LYS A 123 12.48 -7.96 6.08
CA LYS A 123 13.88 -8.39 6.12
C LYS A 123 14.21 -8.95 7.52
N GLY A 124 14.95 -10.07 7.57
CA GLY A 124 15.38 -10.67 8.84
C GLY A 124 14.18 -11.14 9.67
N THR A 125 14.15 -10.78 10.95
CA THR A 125 13.07 -11.11 11.89
C THR A 125 11.90 -10.12 11.84
N GLY A 126 11.80 -9.29 10.80
CA GLY A 126 10.71 -8.32 10.66
C GLY A 126 9.37 -8.97 10.36
N VAL A 127 8.27 -8.34 10.78
CA VAL A 127 6.90 -8.87 10.61
C VAL A 127 6.00 -7.90 9.84
N VAL A 128 4.97 -8.42 9.17
CA VAL A 128 3.99 -7.59 8.46
C VAL A 128 3.04 -6.99 9.48
N GLN A 129 2.92 -5.66 9.47
CA GLN A 129 2.14 -4.93 10.46
C GLN A 129 1.04 -4.07 9.81
N ALA A 130 -0.16 -4.10 10.39
CA ALA A 130 -1.25 -3.18 10.09
C ALA A 130 -1.56 -2.39 11.37
N ASN A 131 -1.46 -1.07 11.29
CA ASN A 131 -1.58 -0.19 12.47
C ASN A 131 -0.64 -0.62 13.62
N SER A 132 0.59 -1.01 13.27
CA SER A 132 1.61 -1.55 14.20
C SER A 132 1.25 -2.89 14.88
N VAL A 133 0.25 -3.61 14.37
CA VAL A 133 -0.11 -4.98 14.83
C VAL A 133 0.33 -5.99 13.81
N GLU A 134 1.02 -7.05 14.24
CA GLU A 134 1.36 -8.16 13.38
C GLU A 134 0.09 -8.78 12.78
N VAL A 135 -0.02 -8.72 11.45
CA VAL A 135 -1.20 -9.21 10.70
C VAL A 135 -1.30 -10.73 10.77
N VAL A 136 -0.15 -11.39 10.87
CA VAL A 136 -0.01 -12.84 10.99
C VAL A 136 1.32 -13.06 11.67
N THR A 137 1.35 -13.88 12.73
CA THR A 137 2.63 -14.30 13.29
C THR A 137 3.37 -15.08 12.22
N ILE A 138 4.32 -14.46 11.51
CA ILE A 138 5.05 -15.14 10.42
C ILE A 138 6.11 -16.05 11.05
N SER A 139 5.56 -17.10 11.68
CA SER A 139 6.14 -18.21 12.46
C SER A 139 5.41 -18.52 13.80
N GLY A 140 4.16 -18.06 14.07
CA GLY A 140 3.45 -18.27 15.37
C GLY A 140 1.89 -18.30 15.36
N THR A 141 1.25 -18.30 16.53
CA THR A 141 -0.18 -18.67 16.75
C THR A 141 -1.22 -17.76 16.10
N GLN A 142 -2.26 -18.37 15.50
CA GLN A 142 -3.34 -17.73 14.74
C GLN A 142 -4.71 -17.86 15.45
N THR A 143 -5.47 -16.76 15.54
CA THR A 143 -6.84 -16.75 16.11
C THR A 143 -7.89 -16.78 15.01
N LEU A 144 -8.88 -17.67 15.13
CA LEU A 144 -9.66 -18.17 14.00
C LEU A 144 -11.17 -18.10 14.31
N SER A 145 -11.80 -16.95 14.05
CA SER A 145 -13.27 -16.78 14.21
C SER A 145 -14.02 -17.21 12.95
N ASN A 146 -15.14 -17.93 13.11
CA ASN A 146 -15.89 -18.56 12.01
C ASN A 146 -14.97 -19.36 11.08
N LYS A 147 -14.21 -20.28 11.67
CA LYS A 147 -13.35 -21.22 10.95
C LYS A 147 -13.69 -22.61 11.42
N THR A 148 -13.91 -23.52 10.49
CA THR A 148 -14.01 -24.93 10.83
C THR A 148 -12.59 -25.48 10.98
N PHE A 149 -12.33 -26.09 12.12
CA PHE A 149 -11.19 -26.98 12.27
C PHE A 149 -11.70 -28.36 11.82
N GLU A 150 -11.41 -28.80 10.59
CA GLU A 150 -12.00 -30.02 9.97
C GLU A 150 -11.40 -31.35 10.49
N ASP A 151 -10.34 -31.25 11.29
CA ASP A 151 -9.65 -32.37 11.95
C ASP A 151 -9.52 -32.06 13.46
N SER A 152 -8.69 -32.80 14.21
CA SER A 152 -8.50 -32.53 15.64
C SER A 152 -7.85 -31.16 15.90
N LEU A 153 -8.44 -30.35 16.80
CA LEU A 153 -7.78 -29.17 17.37
C LEU A 153 -6.61 -29.63 18.25
N ASP A 154 -5.40 -29.60 17.70
CA ASP A 154 -4.17 -29.82 18.46
C ASP A 154 -3.81 -28.54 19.24
N ILE A 155 -3.56 -28.70 20.54
CA ILE A 155 -3.18 -27.61 21.44
C ILE A 155 -1.83 -27.98 22.05
N ASP A 156 -0.77 -27.71 21.30
CA ASP A 156 0.59 -27.82 21.81
C ASP A 156 0.88 -26.62 22.72
N SER A 157 0.86 -26.88 24.02
CA SER A 157 1.05 -25.84 25.04
C SER A 157 1.84 -26.39 26.21
N THR A 158 2.88 -25.66 26.60
CA THR A 158 3.76 -26.06 27.71
C THR A 158 3.13 -25.80 29.09
N ILE A 159 2.06 -25.00 29.15
CA ILE A 159 1.52 -24.46 30.41
C ILE A 159 -0.02 -24.41 30.42
N GLY A 160 -0.65 -24.57 29.24
CA GLY A 160 -2.10 -24.48 29.05
C GLY A 160 -2.72 -25.79 28.57
N THR A 161 -4.05 -25.84 28.57
CA THR A 161 -4.81 -27.00 28.12
C THR A 161 -6.18 -26.55 27.60
N LEU A 162 -6.93 -27.48 27.02
CA LEU A 162 -8.25 -27.24 26.46
C LEU A 162 -9.28 -26.95 27.57
N ILE A 163 -10.02 -25.84 27.42
CA ILE A 163 -11.20 -25.54 28.21
C ILE A 163 -12.41 -25.67 27.30
N ILE A 164 -13.34 -26.52 27.71
CA ILE A 164 -14.63 -26.71 27.03
C ILE A 164 -15.68 -25.73 27.55
N ALA A 165 -16.86 -25.70 26.91
CA ALA A 165 -17.99 -24.90 27.36
C ALA A 165 -18.36 -25.20 28.83
N ARG A 166 -18.69 -24.18 29.61
CA ARG A 166 -19.07 -24.32 31.04
C ARG A 166 -20.37 -23.56 31.29
N MET A 167 -21.36 -24.16 31.92
CA MET A 167 -22.69 -23.56 32.09
C MET A 167 -23.50 -24.17 33.24
N THR A 168 -24.62 -23.57 33.65
CA THR A 168 -25.51 -24.16 34.68
C THR A 168 -26.36 -25.30 34.11
N THR A 169 -26.98 -26.08 35.00
CA THR A 169 -27.96 -27.09 34.62
C THR A 169 -29.06 -26.51 33.73
N THR A 170 -29.66 -25.39 34.12
CA THR A 170 -30.74 -24.73 33.36
C THR A 170 -30.27 -24.26 31.97
N GLN A 171 -29.05 -23.75 31.84
CA GLN A 171 -28.51 -23.28 30.56
C GLN A 171 -28.19 -24.43 29.61
N ARG A 172 -27.57 -25.49 30.14
CA ARG A 172 -27.31 -26.74 29.44
C ARG A 172 -28.61 -27.36 28.90
N ASP A 173 -29.67 -27.34 29.71
CA ASP A 173 -30.96 -27.90 29.33
C ASP A 173 -31.70 -27.06 28.28
N ALA A 174 -31.30 -25.81 28.10
CA ALA A 174 -31.78 -24.94 27.04
C ALA A 174 -31.04 -25.13 25.70
N LEU A 175 -29.95 -25.92 25.65
CA LEU A 175 -29.25 -26.21 24.40
C LEU A 175 -30.09 -27.10 23.48
N THR A 176 -30.03 -26.85 22.17
CA THR A 176 -30.36 -27.86 21.16
C THR A 176 -29.24 -28.90 21.14
N ALA A 177 -29.21 -29.74 22.16
CA ALA A 177 -28.11 -30.63 22.44
C ALA A 177 -28.04 -31.77 21.41
N VAL A 178 -26.81 -32.17 21.10
CA VAL A 178 -26.50 -33.32 20.24
C VAL A 178 -25.62 -34.27 21.04
N ASP A 179 -25.81 -35.58 20.87
CA ASP A 179 -24.97 -36.58 21.52
C ASP A 179 -23.48 -36.34 21.18
N GLY A 180 -22.61 -36.49 22.17
CA GLY A 180 -21.17 -36.21 22.08
C GLY A 180 -20.74 -34.82 22.56
N MET A 181 -21.68 -33.91 22.88
CA MET A 181 -21.33 -32.64 23.51
C MET A 181 -20.71 -32.86 24.90
N ILE A 182 -19.63 -32.14 25.19
CA ILE A 182 -18.97 -32.11 26.50
C ILE A 182 -19.00 -30.70 27.05
N LEU A 183 -19.38 -30.57 28.31
CA LEU A 183 -19.32 -29.30 29.03
C LEU A 183 -19.08 -29.51 30.53
N TYR A 184 -18.71 -28.45 31.21
CA TYR A 184 -18.62 -28.43 32.67
C TYR A 184 -19.85 -27.75 33.28
N ASN A 185 -20.66 -28.49 34.04
CA ASN A 185 -21.82 -27.96 34.74
C ASN A 185 -21.44 -27.34 36.08
N THR A 186 -21.81 -26.08 36.24
CA THR A 186 -21.42 -25.28 37.39
C THR A 186 -22.41 -25.34 38.56
N THR A 187 -23.68 -25.66 38.33
CA THR A 187 -24.67 -25.89 39.40
C THR A 187 -24.32 -27.18 40.16
N THR A 188 -23.84 -28.18 39.43
CA THR A 188 -23.48 -29.49 40.01
C THR A 188 -21.97 -29.68 40.17
N THR A 189 -21.17 -28.71 39.74
CA THR A 189 -19.70 -28.71 39.81
C THR A 189 -19.03 -29.92 39.14
N ALA A 190 -19.60 -30.41 38.03
CA ALA A 190 -19.16 -31.64 37.39
C ALA A 190 -19.22 -31.56 35.87
N PHE A 191 -18.38 -32.34 35.19
CA PHE A 191 -18.50 -32.54 33.75
C PHE A 191 -19.82 -33.24 33.41
N ASN A 192 -20.45 -32.80 32.33
CA ASN A 192 -21.64 -33.43 31.78
C ASN A 192 -21.42 -33.78 30.32
N PHE A 193 -21.96 -34.94 29.94
CA PHE A 193 -21.86 -35.52 28.62
C PHE A 193 -23.27 -35.75 28.08
N ARG A 194 -23.49 -35.43 26.81
CA ARG A 194 -24.76 -35.74 26.15
C ARG A 194 -24.66 -37.13 25.52
N GLU A 195 -25.43 -38.08 26.02
CA GLU A 195 -25.39 -39.48 25.58
C GLU A 195 -26.80 -40.08 25.46
N ASN A 196 -27.06 -40.76 24.34
CA ASN A 196 -28.34 -41.43 24.05
C ASN A 196 -29.55 -40.50 24.29
N GLY A 197 -29.42 -39.23 23.88
CA GLY A 197 -30.46 -38.22 24.04
C GLY A 197 -30.62 -37.63 25.45
N ALA A 198 -29.76 -37.96 26.42
CA ALA A 198 -29.84 -37.47 27.80
C ALA A 198 -28.53 -36.85 28.30
N TRP A 199 -28.61 -35.96 29.30
CA TRP A 199 -27.42 -35.46 29.98
C TRP A 199 -27.03 -36.39 31.13
N VAL A 200 -25.82 -36.93 31.07
CA VAL A 200 -25.24 -37.73 32.15
C VAL A 200 -24.16 -36.92 32.87
N VAL A 201 -24.06 -37.11 34.19
CA VAL A 201 -22.97 -36.54 34.99
C VAL A 201 -21.82 -37.51 34.90
N GLY A 202 -20.61 -37.02 34.60
CA GLY A 202 -19.40 -37.78 34.86
C GLY A 202 -19.25 -37.94 36.37
N SER A 203 -19.82 -39.00 36.95
CA SER A 203 -19.58 -39.33 38.34
C SER A 203 -18.11 -39.71 38.46
N GLY A 204 -17.34 -38.86 39.13
CA GLY A 204 -15.91 -39.11 39.36
C GLY A 204 -15.70 -40.50 39.95
N LEU A 205 -14.60 -41.12 39.54
CA LEU A 205 -14.02 -42.34 40.10
C LEU A 205 -14.43 -42.56 41.57
N ALA A 206 -15.11 -43.68 41.83
CA ALA A 206 -14.94 -44.41 43.07
C ALA A 206 -13.83 -45.44 42.84
#